data_AF-A0A8J8Y009-F1
#
_entry.id   AF-A0A8J8Y009-F1
#
_cell.length_a   1.000
_cell.length_b   1.000
_cell.length_c   1.000
_cell.angle_alpha   90.00
_cell.angle_beta   90.00
_cell.angle_gamma   90.00
#
_symmetry.space_group_name_H-M   'P 1'
#
loop_
_entity.id
_entity.type
_entity.pdbx_description
1 polymer ?
#
loop_
_entity_poly.entity_id
_entity_poly.type
_entity_poly.pdbx_seq_one_letter_code
_entity_poly.pdbx_strand_id
1 'polypeptide(L)'
;MADGLRHVMSWINDGLADRRPDLFTVYHCGCLHQFYQTVKEGGGFFKILMRPSSEFAGPGQPDVPLLFNFRDLYFVGFEVNQKFFLFKDAHDQLKDSRYLDPIYAGQWEWSGYSCSYSGGHWAAEISAYTLWLSYDCLVNFVKRRSAGENKSINLSIFRIITTIAEAKRFNRWLGLLLAYFESCDHSSSYKRKRKEYQGIFTVGETNSAIFQNWHRISTNVYGGESKFKACDGCDTYLMSLGVLAVLLGKARDDVRADAEKPEN
;
A
#
# COMPACT_ATOMS: atom_id res chain seq x y z
N MET A 1 -9.66 -15.14 1.20
CA MET A 1 -9.13 -13.76 1.28
C MET A 1 -7.96 -13.53 0.32
N ALA A 2 -7.05 -14.50 0.16
CA ALA A 2 -5.85 -14.37 -0.67
C ALA A 2 -6.18 -14.01 -2.14
N ASP A 3 -7.18 -14.65 -2.74
CA ASP A 3 -7.55 -14.40 -4.14
C ASP A 3 -8.08 -12.97 -4.37
N GLY A 4 -8.83 -12.42 -3.40
CA GLY A 4 -9.25 -11.02 -3.46
C GLY A 4 -8.05 -10.07 -3.47
N LEU A 5 -7.04 -10.35 -2.63
CA LEU A 5 -5.81 -9.57 -2.61
C LEU A 5 -5.04 -9.69 -3.94
N ARG A 6 -4.92 -10.89 -4.51
CA ARG A 6 -4.29 -11.10 -5.82
C ARG A 6 -4.96 -10.30 -6.93
N HIS A 7 -6.29 -10.32 -6.98
CA HIS A 7 -7.04 -9.54 -7.96
C HIS A 7 -6.77 -8.04 -7.82
N VAL A 8 -6.75 -7.52 -6.59
CA VAL A 8 -6.39 -6.11 -6.34
C VAL A 8 -4.97 -5.81 -6.83
N MET A 9 -3.99 -6.66 -6.50
CA MET A 9 -2.60 -6.46 -6.93
C MET A 9 -2.43 -6.49 -8.45
N SER A 10 -3.14 -7.41 -9.12
CA SER A 10 -3.17 -7.50 -10.59
C SER A 10 -3.78 -6.24 -11.21
N TRP A 11 -4.94 -5.81 -10.71
CA TRP A 11 -5.63 -4.63 -11.21
C TRP A 11 -4.80 -3.35 -11.05
N ILE A 12 -4.05 -3.22 -9.95
CA ILE A 12 -3.12 -2.10 -9.78
C ILE A 12 -1.96 -2.19 -10.80
N ASN A 13 -1.46 -3.40 -11.12
CA ASN A 13 -0.44 -3.55 -12.17
C ASN A 13 -0.96 -3.08 -13.51
N ASP A 14 -2.18 -3.46 -13.89
CA ASP A 14 -2.81 -3.04 -15.15
C ASP A 14 -2.89 -1.51 -15.21
N GLY A 15 -3.35 -0.88 -14.11
CA GLY A 15 -3.40 0.58 -14.00
C GLY A 15 -2.03 1.27 -14.09
N LEU A 16 -0.96 0.63 -13.59
CA LEU A 16 0.42 1.12 -13.74
C LEU A 16 0.91 0.94 -15.17
N ALA A 17 0.67 -0.22 -15.78
CA ALA A 17 1.07 -0.56 -17.14
C ALA A 17 0.41 0.37 -18.19
N ASP A 18 -0.87 0.68 -18.01
CA ASP A 18 -1.61 1.60 -18.89
C ASP A 18 -0.97 3.00 -18.94
N ARG A 19 -0.37 3.43 -17.84
CA ARG A 19 0.23 4.77 -17.70
C ARG A 19 1.72 4.79 -18.00
N ARG A 20 2.40 3.68 -17.72
CA ARG A 20 3.83 3.49 -17.90
C ARG A 20 4.08 2.03 -18.31
N PRO A 21 3.98 1.73 -19.62
CA PRO A 21 4.02 0.34 -20.10
C PRO A 21 5.41 -0.27 -19.99
N ASP A 22 6.46 0.55 -20.02
CA ASP A 22 7.83 0.08 -19.94
C ASP A 22 8.20 -0.33 -18.51
N LEU A 23 8.65 -1.59 -18.37
CA LEU A 23 9.21 -2.09 -17.12
C LEU A 23 10.67 -1.65 -16.97
N PHE A 24 11.04 -1.21 -15.77
CA PHE A 24 12.45 -1.03 -15.44
C PHE A 24 13.10 -2.39 -15.27
N THR A 25 14.20 -2.62 -15.98
CA THR A 25 14.82 -3.95 -16.07
C THR A 25 16.29 -3.87 -15.65
N VAL A 26 16.72 -4.82 -14.80
CA VAL A 26 18.11 -4.94 -14.33
C VAL A 26 18.54 -6.39 -14.48
N TYR A 27 19.74 -6.62 -15.02
CA TYR A 27 20.37 -7.93 -15.00
C TYR A 27 21.45 -7.96 -13.90
N HIS A 28 21.33 -8.89 -12.95
CA HIS A 28 22.24 -8.98 -11.80
C HIS A 28 22.40 -10.43 -11.36
N CYS A 29 23.65 -10.87 -11.13
CA CYS A 29 24.00 -12.24 -10.74
C CYS A 29 23.35 -13.35 -11.60
N GLY A 30 23.21 -13.13 -12.91
CA GLY A 30 22.61 -14.13 -13.80
C GLY A 30 21.08 -14.09 -13.88
N CYS A 31 20.41 -13.19 -13.15
CA CYS A 31 18.97 -13.08 -13.08
C CYS A 31 18.48 -11.75 -13.69
N LEU A 32 17.39 -11.82 -14.46
CA LEU A 32 16.66 -10.65 -14.93
C LEU A 32 15.63 -10.23 -13.88
N HIS A 33 15.71 -8.99 -13.42
CA HIS A 33 14.75 -8.37 -12.51
C HIS A 33 13.94 -7.31 -13.26
N GLN A 34 12.62 -7.34 -13.10
CA GLN A 34 11.71 -6.41 -13.78
C GLN A 34 10.77 -5.77 -12.76
N PHE A 35 10.55 -4.46 -12.92
CA PHE A 35 9.77 -3.67 -11.98
C PHE A 35 8.80 -2.76 -12.72
N TYR A 36 7.55 -2.74 -12.24
CA TYR A 36 6.66 -1.62 -12.54
C TYR A 36 7.20 -0.35 -11.89
N GLN A 37 6.88 0.79 -12.47
CA GLN A 37 7.26 2.10 -11.94
C GLN A 37 6.01 2.92 -11.68
N THR A 38 5.97 3.63 -10.56
CA THR A 38 4.91 4.62 -10.33
C THR A 38 5.05 5.81 -11.27
N VAL A 39 3.99 6.65 -11.34
CA VAL A 39 3.85 7.69 -12.35
C VAL A 39 3.97 9.06 -11.71
N LYS A 40 5.19 9.62 -11.72
CA LYS A 40 5.52 10.86 -10.98
C LYS A 40 4.62 12.04 -11.32
N GLU A 41 4.31 12.23 -12.60
CA GLU A 41 3.52 13.34 -13.14
C GLU A 41 2.30 12.80 -13.88
N GLY A 42 1.12 13.39 -13.65
CA GLY A 42 -0.11 12.97 -14.32
C GLY A 42 -0.57 11.55 -13.97
N GLY A 43 -0.01 10.91 -12.93
CA GLY A 43 -0.37 9.55 -12.54
C GLY A 43 -1.85 9.37 -12.22
N GLY A 44 -2.48 10.42 -11.71
CA GLY A 44 -3.89 10.40 -11.33
C GLY A 44 -4.16 9.48 -10.16
N PHE A 45 -5.43 9.13 -9.99
CA PHE A 45 -5.93 8.41 -8.82
C PHE A 45 -6.65 7.14 -9.23
N PHE A 46 -6.77 6.23 -8.27
CA PHE A 46 -7.62 5.04 -8.39
C PHE A 46 -8.41 4.80 -7.11
N LYS A 47 -9.53 4.09 -7.25
CA LYS A 47 -10.39 3.70 -6.14
C LYS A 47 -10.38 2.19 -5.98
N ILE A 48 -10.22 1.71 -4.76
CA ILE A 48 -10.46 0.32 -4.37
C ILE A 48 -11.70 0.30 -3.49
N LEU A 49 -12.67 -0.54 -3.81
CA LEU A 49 -13.87 -0.71 -2.99
C LEU A 49 -13.60 -1.74 -1.90
N MET A 50 -13.60 -1.31 -0.64
CA MET A 50 -13.54 -2.21 0.50
C MET A 50 -14.94 -2.73 0.80
N ARG A 51 -15.10 -4.06 0.69
CA ARG A 51 -16.35 -4.75 0.96
C ARG A 51 -16.20 -5.67 2.16
N PRO A 52 -17.15 -5.70 3.10
CA PRO A 52 -17.07 -6.64 4.20
C PRO A 52 -17.39 -8.05 3.70
N SER A 53 -16.73 -9.06 4.26
CA SER A 53 -17.12 -10.45 4.01
C SER A 53 -18.53 -10.71 4.58
N SER A 54 -19.32 -11.52 3.88
CA SER A 54 -20.62 -11.99 4.35
C SER A 54 -20.53 -12.76 5.68
N GLU A 55 -19.35 -13.23 6.06
CA GLU A 55 -19.09 -13.86 7.36
C GLU A 55 -19.15 -12.89 8.54
N PHE A 56 -18.82 -11.60 8.32
CA PHE A 56 -18.75 -10.58 9.37
C PHE A 56 -19.83 -9.50 9.26
N ALA A 57 -20.50 -9.41 8.12
CA ALA A 57 -21.49 -8.39 7.83
C ALA A 57 -22.77 -9.01 7.27
N GLY A 58 -23.91 -8.55 7.78
CA GLY A 58 -25.22 -8.84 7.19
C GLY A 58 -25.47 -8.11 5.88
N PRO A 59 -26.54 -8.45 5.16
CA PRO A 59 -26.94 -7.75 3.94
C PRO A 59 -27.17 -6.25 4.19
N GLY A 60 -26.79 -5.41 3.22
CA GLY A 60 -27.04 -3.96 3.24
C GLY A 60 -25.90 -3.09 3.81
N GLN A 61 -24.75 -3.67 4.15
CA GLN A 61 -23.56 -2.91 4.52
C GLN A 61 -22.95 -2.20 3.29
N PRO A 62 -22.58 -0.91 3.39
CA PRO A 62 -22.11 -0.13 2.24
C PRO A 62 -20.67 -0.46 1.85
N ASP A 63 -20.36 -0.43 0.55
CA ASP A 63 -18.96 -0.41 0.10
C ASP A 63 -18.27 0.88 0.60
N VAL A 64 -17.00 0.79 0.99
CA VAL A 64 -16.18 1.95 1.34
C VAL A 64 -15.15 2.19 0.24
N PRO A 65 -15.31 3.23 -0.59
CA PRO A 65 -14.29 3.63 -1.55
C PRO A 65 -13.02 4.13 -0.86
N LEU A 66 -11.89 3.49 -1.18
CA LEU A 66 -10.56 3.87 -0.74
C LEU A 66 -9.83 4.54 -1.91
N LEU A 67 -9.35 5.77 -1.72
CA LEU A 67 -8.69 6.57 -2.74
C LEU A 67 -7.18 6.48 -2.62
N PHE A 68 -6.51 6.12 -3.72
CA PHE A 68 -5.05 6.03 -3.81
C PHE A 68 -4.53 6.84 -5.00
N ASN A 69 -3.25 7.20 -4.99
CA ASN A 69 -2.60 7.93 -6.08
C ASN A 69 -1.56 7.04 -6.80
N PHE A 70 -1.49 7.07 -8.13
CA PHE A 70 -0.50 6.30 -8.91
C PHE A 70 0.93 6.85 -8.87
N ARG A 71 1.16 8.04 -8.31
CA ARG A 71 2.46 8.69 -8.14
C ARG A 71 3.37 7.93 -7.20
N ASP A 72 2.81 7.42 -6.12
CA ASP A 72 3.54 6.77 -5.03
C ASP A 72 2.71 5.67 -4.35
N LEU A 73 1.54 5.32 -4.89
CA LEU A 73 0.59 4.36 -4.30
C LEU A 73 0.11 4.76 -2.90
N TYR A 74 0.22 6.05 -2.57
CA TYR A 74 -0.21 6.58 -1.28
C TYR A 74 -1.72 6.47 -1.11
N PHE A 75 -2.16 6.07 0.08
CA PHE A 75 -3.58 6.04 0.45
C PHE A 75 -4.00 7.46 0.85
N VAL A 76 -4.73 8.15 -0.02
CA VAL A 76 -5.03 9.59 0.08
C VAL A 76 -6.19 9.86 1.04
N GLY A 77 -7.14 8.93 1.13
CA GLY A 77 -8.35 9.09 1.92
C GLY A 77 -9.41 8.08 1.52
N PHE A 78 -10.61 8.22 2.07
CA PHE A 78 -11.73 7.31 1.83
C PHE A 78 -13.05 8.05 1.77
N GLU A 79 -14.07 7.43 1.20
CA GLU A 79 -15.40 7.99 1.06
C GLU A 79 -16.39 7.29 2.01
N VAL A 80 -17.09 8.06 2.84
CA VAL A 80 -18.24 7.58 3.61
C VAL A 80 -19.31 8.67 3.67
N ASN A 81 -20.58 8.27 3.66
CA ASN A 81 -21.72 9.20 3.63
C ASN A 81 -21.61 10.26 2.52
N GLN A 82 -21.19 9.84 1.31
CA GLN A 82 -21.03 10.69 0.11
C GLN A 82 -20.00 11.83 0.28
N LYS A 83 -19.09 11.71 1.25
CA LYS A 83 -18.03 12.69 1.49
C LYS A 83 -16.67 12.02 1.56
N PHE A 84 -15.70 12.61 0.87
CA PHE A 84 -14.31 12.20 0.94
C PHE A 84 -13.63 12.74 2.20
N PHE A 85 -13.02 11.87 2.98
CA PHE A 85 -12.17 12.22 4.10
C PHE A 85 -10.72 12.05 3.66
N LEU A 86 -10.05 13.18 3.41
CA LEU A 86 -8.67 13.22 2.93
C LEU A 86 -7.70 13.29 4.11
N PHE A 87 -6.54 12.64 4.03
CA PHE A 87 -5.52 12.73 5.08
C PHE A 87 -4.77 14.06 5.03
N LYS A 88 -4.46 14.62 6.20
CA LYS A 88 -3.85 15.95 6.33
C LYS A 88 -2.48 16.09 5.67
N ASP A 89 -1.80 14.98 5.42
CA ASP A 89 -0.49 14.88 4.79
C ASP A 89 -0.57 14.50 3.30
N ALA A 90 -1.77 14.40 2.73
CA ALA A 90 -1.97 14.07 1.31
C ALA A 90 -1.81 15.27 0.35
N HIS A 91 -1.39 16.44 0.84
CA HIS A 91 -1.31 17.67 0.04
C HIS A 91 -0.48 17.50 -1.24
N ASP A 92 0.68 16.86 -1.14
CA ASP A 92 1.56 16.64 -2.29
C ASP A 92 0.96 15.67 -3.30
N GLN A 93 0.22 14.66 -2.85
CA GLN A 93 -0.48 13.70 -3.70
C GLN A 93 -1.71 14.30 -4.37
N LEU A 94 -2.30 15.34 -3.77
CA LEU A 94 -3.42 16.09 -4.33
C LEU A 94 -2.97 17.23 -5.24
N LYS A 95 -1.66 17.50 -5.33
CA LYS A 95 -1.10 18.46 -6.29
C LYS A 95 -1.48 18.04 -7.71
N ASP A 96 -1.92 19.01 -8.49
CA ASP A 96 -2.44 18.84 -9.87
C ASP A 96 -3.77 18.05 -9.96
N SER A 97 -4.41 17.77 -8.81
CA SER A 97 -5.76 17.23 -8.78
C SER A 97 -6.79 18.34 -8.71
N ARG A 98 -7.91 18.13 -9.40
CA ARG A 98 -9.08 19.02 -9.28
C ARG A 98 -9.76 18.94 -7.91
N TYR A 99 -9.38 18.01 -7.03
CA TYR A 99 -10.00 17.90 -5.70
C TYR A 99 -9.84 19.18 -4.89
N LEU A 100 -8.78 19.97 -5.13
CA LEU A 100 -8.58 21.25 -4.45
C LEU A 100 -9.32 22.42 -5.12
N ASP A 101 -10.02 22.21 -6.24
CA ASP A 101 -10.75 23.28 -6.90
C ASP A 101 -11.98 23.69 -6.07
N PRO A 102 -12.32 25.00 -6.01
CA PRO A 102 -13.43 25.51 -5.19
C PRO A 102 -14.78 24.84 -5.48
N ILE A 103 -15.00 24.39 -6.72
CA ILE A 103 -16.24 23.70 -7.13
C ILE A 103 -16.46 22.36 -6.42
N TYR A 104 -15.41 21.77 -5.82
CA TYR A 104 -15.47 20.51 -5.10
C TYR A 104 -15.35 20.68 -3.58
N ALA A 105 -15.30 21.91 -3.05
CA ALA A 105 -15.09 22.20 -1.63
C ALA A 105 -16.13 21.57 -0.67
N GLY A 106 -17.32 21.21 -1.16
CA GLY A 106 -18.35 20.51 -0.38
C GLY A 106 -18.27 18.98 -0.43
N GLN A 107 -17.45 18.41 -1.31
CA GLN A 107 -17.40 16.96 -1.58
C GLN A 107 -16.35 16.24 -0.72
N TRP A 108 -15.51 16.99 0.00
CA TRP A 108 -14.47 16.44 0.84
C TRP A 108 -14.26 17.25 2.12
N GLU A 109 -13.57 16.65 3.09
CA GLU A 109 -13.02 17.33 4.25
C GLU A 109 -11.67 16.71 4.64
N TRP A 110 -10.82 17.49 5.29
CA TRP A 110 -9.65 16.94 5.96
C TRP A 110 -10.09 16.09 7.15
N SER A 111 -9.63 14.85 7.19
CA SER A 111 -9.94 13.89 8.25
C SER A 111 -9.36 14.29 9.61
N GLY A 112 -8.27 15.06 9.61
CA GLY A 112 -7.43 15.37 10.79
C GLY A 112 -6.37 14.30 11.10
N TYR A 113 -6.41 13.17 10.38
CA TYR A 113 -5.46 12.06 10.51
C TYR A 113 -4.44 12.09 9.38
N SER A 114 -3.29 11.48 9.63
CA SER A 114 -2.24 11.28 8.61
C SER A 114 -2.21 9.83 8.14
N CYS A 115 -1.87 9.61 6.87
CA CYS A 115 -1.51 8.29 6.35
C CYS A 115 0.00 8.10 6.50
N SER A 116 0.46 8.10 7.76
CA SER A 116 1.87 7.97 8.12
C SER A 116 2.10 6.86 9.16
N TYR A 117 3.34 6.39 9.24
CA TYR A 117 3.79 5.34 10.16
C TYR A 117 3.90 5.78 11.62
N SER A 118 3.50 7.02 11.96
CA SER A 118 3.64 7.56 13.30
C SER A 118 2.84 6.74 14.32
N GLY A 119 3.44 6.43 15.48
CA GLY A 119 2.73 5.78 16.59
C GLY A 119 3.07 4.32 16.87
N GLY A 120 4.14 3.77 16.26
CA GLY A 120 4.67 2.45 16.64
C GLY A 120 3.73 1.28 16.29
N HIS A 121 2.98 1.40 15.20
CA HIS A 121 1.96 0.43 14.81
C HIS A 121 2.52 -0.86 14.16
N TRP A 122 3.83 -1.11 14.21
CA TRP A 122 4.43 -2.33 13.65
C TRP A 122 3.91 -3.62 14.32
N ALA A 123 3.39 -3.51 15.56
CA ALA A 123 2.74 -4.59 16.29
C ALA A 123 1.27 -4.79 15.88
N ALA A 124 0.74 -4.03 14.92
CA ALA A 124 -0.64 -4.16 14.51
C ALA A 124 -0.87 -5.53 13.86
N GLU A 125 -1.86 -6.24 14.41
CA GLU A 125 -2.27 -7.54 13.91
C GLU A 125 -3.03 -7.40 12.59
N ILE A 126 -2.66 -8.25 11.63
CA ILE A 126 -3.32 -8.38 10.33
C ILE A 126 -4.00 -9.76 10.27
N SER A 127 -5.32 -9.73 10.12
CA SER A 127 -6.19 -10.89 10.02
C SER A 127 -7.50 -10.49 9.36
N ALA A 128 -8.30 -11.47 8.94
CA ALA A 128 -9.62 -11.20 8.40
C ALA A 128 -10.50 -10.39 9.38
N TYR A 129 -10.43 -10.71 10.67
CA TYR A 129 -11.16 -10.01 11.71
C TYR A 129 -10.65 -8.58 11.92
N THR A 130 -9.34 -8.35 11.94
CA THR A 130 -8.80 -7.00 12.15
C THR A 130 -8.96 -6.10 10.92
N LEU A 131 -9.04 -6.68 9.72
CA LEU A 131 -9.47 -5.97 8.51
C LEU A 131 -10.96 -5.62 8.55
N TRP A 132 -11.81 -6.51 9.06
CA TRP A 132 -13.22 -6.18 9.31
C TRP A 132 -13.36 -5.03 10.33
N LEU A 133 -12.60 -5.05 11.43
CA LEU A 133 -12.57 -3.92 12.37
C LEU A 133 -12.15 -2.62 11.70
N SER A 134 -11.26 -2.70 10.71
CA SER A 134 -10.82 -1.52 9.95
C SER A 134 -11.94 -1.00 9.04
N TYR A 135 -12.66 -1.89 8.38
CA TYR A 135 -13.87 -1.55 7.62
C TYR A 135 -14.94 -0.90 8.52
N ASP A 136 -15.28 -1.51 9.65
CA ASP A 136 -16.28 -0.99 10.59
C ASP A 136 -15.86 0.38 11.15
N CYS A 137 -14.55 0.57 11.36
CA CYS A 137 -13.99 1.86 11.74
C CYS A 137 -14.26 2.93 10.69
N LEU A 138 -14.04 2.64 9.41
CA LEU A 138 -14.27 3.60 8.34
C LEU A 138 -15.76 3.92 8.16
N VAL A 139 -16.64 2.92 8.12
CA VAL A 139 -18.09 3.12 8.01
C VAL A 139 -18.62 4.01 9.14
N ASN A 140 -18.10 3.82 10.36
CA ASN A 140 -18.47 4.60 11.54
C ASN A 140 -17.52 5.79 11.81
N PHE A 141 -16.72 6.22 10.83
CA PHE A 141 -15.63 7.15 11.03
C PHE A 141 -16.06 8.44 11.72
N VAL A 142 -17.14 9.09 11.25
CA VAL A 142 -17.62 10.35 11.82
C VAL A 142 -17.96 10.21 13.31
N LYS A 143 -18.65 9.12 13.68
CA LYS A 143 -19.02 8.83 15.07
C LYS A 143 -17.78 8.57 15.92
N ARG A 144 -16.86 7.73 15.45
CA ARG A 144 -15.62 7.37 16.16
C ARG A 144 -14.67 8.55 16.33
N ARG A 145 -14.58 9.42 15.31
CA ARG A 145 -13.83 10.68 15.36
C ARG A 145 -14.39 11.59 16.44
N SER A 146 -15.70 11.81 16.47
CA SER A 146 -16.35 12.63 17.49
C SER A 146 -16.23 12.06 18.91
N ALA A 147 -16.13 10.73 19.04
CA ALA A 147 -15.89 10.06 20.31
C ALA A 147 -14.41 10.04 20.75
N GLY A 148 -13.49 10.57 19.92
CA GLY A 148 -12.06 10.62 20.25
C GLY A 148 -11.32 9.28 20.14
N GLU A 149 -11.83 8.33 19.34
CA GLU A 149 -11.26 6.97 19.21
C GLU A 149 -9.98 6.92 18.32
N ASN A 150 -9.05 7.84 18.53
CA ASN A 150 -7.87 8.06 17.68
C ASN A 150 -7.03 6.80 17.44
N LYS A 151 -6.82 5.98 18.49
CA LYS A 151 -6.03 4.75 18.39
C LYS A 151 -6.65 3.73 17.44
N SER A 152 -7.97 3.57 17.50
CA SER A 152 -8.71 2.64 16.64
C SER A 152 -8.66 3.08 15.18
N ILE A 153 -8.82 4.39 14.94
CA ILE A 153 -8.74 5.01 13.62
C ILE A 153 -7.34 4.83 13.02
N ASN A 154 -6.29 5.19 13.76
CA ASN A 154 -4.91 5.05 13.28
C ASN A 154 -4.55 3.60 12.96
N LEU A 155 -4.95 2.65 13.81
CA LEU A 155 -4.73 1.22 13.55
C LEU A 155 -5.47 0.75 12.29
N SER A 156 -6.69 1.23 12.06
CA SER A 156 -7.49 0.88 10.88
C SER A 156 -6.86 1.40 9.60
N ILE A 157 -6.42 2.65 9.60
CA ILE A 157 -5.68 3.26 8.48
C ILE A 157 -4.38 2.48 8.21
N PHE A 158 -3.60 2.17 9.25
CA PHE A 158 -2.35 1.43 9.12
C PHE A 158 -2.55 0.02 8.53
N ARG A 159 -3.58 -0.70 8.95
CA ARG A 159 -3.91 -2.03 8.39
C ARG A 159 -4.24 -1.96 6.90
N ILE A 160 -4.94 -0.91 6.46
CA ILE A 160 -5.26 -0.71 5.05
C ILE A 160 -4.00 -0.39 4.24
N ILE A 161 -3.16 0.52 4.73
CA ILE A 161 -1.87 0.88 4.10
C ILE A 161 -1.03 -0.38 3.88
N THR A 162 -0.84 -1.16 4.94
CA THR A 162 0.02 -2.35 4.92
C THR A 162 -0.55 -3.47 4.06
N THR A 163 -1.88 -3.63 4.03
CA THR A 163 -2.51 -4.69 3.21
C THR A 163 -2.55 -4.34 1.73
N ILE A 164 -2.61 -3.06 1.37
CA ILE A 164 -2.78 -2.63 -0.04
C ILE A 164 -1.52 -1.95 -0.57
N ALA A 165 -1.16 -0.78 -0.05
CA ALA A 165 -0.05 0.01 -0.57
C ALA A 165 1.29 -0.71 -0.40
N GLU A 166 1.58 -1.22 0.81
CA GLU A 166 2.86 -1.90 1.05
C GLU A 166 2.93 -3.27 0.39
N ALA A 167 1.83 -4.01 0.37
CA ALA A 167 1.75 -5.27 -0.36
C ALA A 167 1.99 -5.05 -1.86
N LYS A 168 1.53 -3.92 -2.41
CA LYS A 168 1.81 -3.58 -3.80
C LYS A 168 3.26 -3.16 -4.02
N ARG A 169 3.87 -2.41 -3.10
CA ARG A 169 5.26 -1.94 -3.24
C ARG A 169 6.29 -3.04 -3.03
N PHE A 170 6.00 -4.02 -2.18
CA PHE A 170 6.97 -5.01 -1.71
C PHE A 170 6.51 -6.46 -1.90
N ASN A 171 7.12 -7.17 -2.86
CA ASN A 171 6.79 -8.56 -3.18
C ASN A 171 7.03 -9.50 -1.99
N ARG A 172 8.10 -9.26 -1.19
CA ARG A 172 8.36 -10.04 0.02
C ARG A 172 7.18 -9.97 0.99
N TRP A 173 6.66 -8.77 1.23
CA TRP A 173 5.53 -8.58 2.14
C TRP A 173 4.22 -9.15 1.58
N LEU A 174 3.96 -8.96 0.28
CA LEU A 174 2.83 -9.59 -0.39
C LEU A 174 2.86 -11.11 -0.25
N GLY A 175 4.03 -11.74 -0.44
CA GLY A 175 4.20 -13.18 -0.26
C GLY A 175 3.85 -13.65 1.14
N LEU A 176 4.29 -12.91 2.18
CA LEU A 176 3.94 -13.21 3.58
C LEU A 176 2.43 -13.08 3.84
N LEU A 177 1.81 -12.01 3.35
CA LEU A 177 0.36 -11.81 3.49
C LEU A 177 -0.46 -12.89 2.80
N LEU A 178 -0.10 -13.24 1.55
CA LEU A 178 -0.80 -14.26 0.78
C LEU A 178 -0.68 -15.63 1.47
N ALA A 179 0.54 -16.03 1.86
CA ALA A 179 0.76 -17.29 2.56
C ALA A 179 -0.05 -17.37 3.86
N TYR A 180 -0.12 -16.28 4.62
CA TYR A 180 -0.94 -16.21 5.81
C TYR A 180 -2.44 -16.36 5.51
N PHE A 181 -2.98 -15.62 4.53
CA PHE A 181 -4.40 -15.73 4.17
C PHE A 181 -4.78 -17.10 3.61
N GLU A 182 -3.91 -17.73 2.82
CA GLU A 182 -4.13 -19.09 2.32
C GLU A 182 -4.17 -20.13 3.44
N SER A 183 -3.27 -20.01 4.43
CA SER A 183 -3.26 -20.89 5.59
C SER A 183 -4.56 -20.80 6.40
N CYS A 184 -5.18 -19.62 6.41
CA CYS A 184 -6.46 -19.36 7.07
C CYS A 184 -7.64 -19.89 6.24
N ASP A 185 -7.63 -19.70 4.91
CA ASP A 185 -8.67 -20.13 3.98
C ASP A 185 -8.79 -21.68 3.92
N HIS A 186 -7.69 -22.43 4.09
CA HIS A 186 -7.69 -23.91 4.04
C HIS A 186 -8.01 -24.59 5.38
N SER A 187 -8.24 -23.81 6.44
CA SER A 187 -8.74 -24.35 7.70
C SER A 187 -10.26 -24.49 7.65
N SER A 188 -10.75 -25.60 7.08
CA SER A 188 -12.14 -26.09 7.13
C SER A 188 -12.69 -26.37 8.55
N SER A 189 -12.00 -25.86 9.56
CA SER A 189 -12.29 -25.99 10.98
C SER A 189 -12.29 -24.62 11.65
N TYR A 190 -13.12 -23.70 11.16
CA TYR A 190 -13.32 -22.38 11.79
C TYR A 190 -13.66 -22.47 13.30
N LYS A 191 -14.13 -23.64 13.77
CA LYS A 191 -14.41 -23.91 15.20
C LYS A 191 -13.30 -24.65 15.97
N ARG A 192 -12.29 -25.25 15.32
CA ARG A 192 -11.33 -26.15 15.99
C ARG A 192 -9.87 -25.73 15.93
N LYS A 193 -9.46 -24.85 15.00
CA LYS A 193 -8.06 -24.41 14.85
C LYS A 193 -7.72 -23.03 15.44
N ARG A 194 -8.53 -22.51 16.37
CA ARG A 194 -8.20 -21.26 17.09
C ARG A 194 -6.94 -21.37 17.98
N LYS A 195 -6.41 -22.59 18.21
CA LYS A 195 -5.26 -22.84 19.10
C LYS A 195 -3.93 -23.16 18.40
N GLU A 196 -3.91 -23.61 17.14
CA GLU A 196 -2.68 -24.14 16.53
C GLU A 196 -2.00 -23.22 15.50
N TYR A 197 -2.69 -22.21 14.96
CA TYR A 197 -2.08 -21.18 14.11
C TYR A 197 -1.92 -19.83 14.83
N GLN A 198 -1.75 -19.83 16.16
CA GLN A 198 -1.54 -18.63 16.99
C GLN A 198 -0.11 -18.06 16.88
N GLY A 199 0.38 -17.87 15.65
CA GLY A 199 1.32 -16.79 15.41
C GLY A 199 0.50 -15.53 15.20
N ILE A 200 0.62 -14.53 16.08
CA ILE A 200 0.04 -13.21 15.79
C ILE A 200 0.74 -12.70 14.53
N PHE A 201 0.04 -12.66 13.40
CA PHE A 201 0.60 -12.13 12.17
C PHE A 201 0.61 -10.61 12.26
N THR A 202 1.80 -10.06 12.49
CA THR A 202 2.05 -8.62 12.60
C THR A 202 2.97 -8.18 11.49
N VAL A 203 3.02 -6.86 11.23
CA VAL A 203 3.97 -6.29 10.28
C VAL A 203 5.41 -6.54 10.74
N GLY A 204 5.67 -6.36 12.04
CA GLY A 204 7.00 -6.50 12.62
C GLY A 204 7.92 -5.32 12.27
N GLU A 205 8.96 -5.14 13.09
CA GLU A 205 9.88 -4.01 12.96
C GLU A 205 10.64 -4.03 11.63
N THR A 206 11.09 -5.21 11.17
CA THR A 206 11.86 -5.36 9.94
C THR A 206 11.08 -4.89 8.71
N ASN A 207 9.82 -5.32 8.54
CA ASN A 207 9.03 -4.89 7.38
C ASN A 207 8.66 -3.40 7.50
N SER A 208 8.35 -2.93 8.72
CA SER A 208 8.11 -1.51 8.97
C SER A 208 9.30 -0.63 8.56
N ALA A 209 10.52 -1.06 8.85
CA ALA A 209 11.74 -0.37 8.44
C ALA A 209 11.89 -0.35 6.90
N ILE A 210 11.62 -1.48 6.24
CA ILE A 210 11.63 -1.57 4.77
C ILE A 210 10.61 -0.59 4.16
N PHE A 211 9.39 -0.55 4.68
CA PHE A 211 8.33 0.32 4.16
C PHE A 211 8.71 1.79 4.22
N GLN A 212 9.27 2.22 5.35
CA GLN A 212 9.74 3.60 5.55
C GLN A 212 10.92 3.98 4.64
N ASN A 213 11.64 3.00 4.11
CA ASN A 213 12.80 3.22 3.25
C ASN A 213 12.50 3.04 1.75
N TRP A 214 11.23 2.88 1.33
CA TRP A 214 10.88 2.60 -0.07
C TRP A 214 11.54 3.54 -1.10
N HIS A 215 11.56 4.86 -0.81
CA HIS A 215 12.20 5.86 -1.67
C HIS A 215 13.71 5.61 -1.83
N ARG A 216 14.40 5.31 -0.73
CA ARG A 216 15.84 5.05 -0.71
C ARG A 216 16.18 3.74 -1.41
N ILE A 217 15.39 2.68 -1.16
CA ILE A 217 15.56 1.38 -1.84
C ILE A 217 15.33 1.55 -3.34
N SER A 218 14.29 2.29 -3.75
CA SER A 218 14.05 2.59 -5.17
C SER A 218 15.24 3.33 -5.80
N THR A 219 15.77 4.34 -5.11
CA THR A 219 16.94 5.12 -5.56
C THR A 219 18.18 4.24 -5.71
N ASN A 220 18.41 3.32 -4.78
CA ASN A 220 19.50 2.35 -4.86
C ASN A 220 19.36 1.46 -6.10
N VAL A 221 18.15 0.94 -6.39
CA VAL A 221 17.90 0.10 -7.57
C VAL A 221 18.21 0.85 -8.86
N TYR A 222 17.76 2.11 -8.98
CA TYR A 222 18.12 2.95 -10.14
C TYR A 222 19.62 3.24 -10.24
N GLY A 223 20.31 3.38 -9.11
CA GLY A 223 21.74 3.70 -9.09
C GLY A 223 22.63 2.55 -9.53
N GLY A 224 22.13 1.31 -9.49
CA GLY A 224 22.93 0.11 -9.74
C GLY A 224 23.79 -0.29 -8.54
N GLU A 225 24.42 -1.48 -8.63
CA GLU A 225 25.24 -2.05 -7.57
C GLU A 225 26.39 -1.14 -7.14
N SER A 226 27.05 -0.47 -8.10
CA SER A 226 28.20 0.40 -7.86
C SER A 226 27.89 1.65 -7.01
N LYS A 227 26.63 2.10 -6.99
CA LYS A 227 26.17 3.26 -6.21
C LYS A 227 25.36 2.85 -4.98
N PHE A 228 25.24 1.56 -4.71
CA PHE A 228 24.42 1.04 -3.62
C PHE A 228 24.89 1.56 -2.25
N LYS A 229 23.94 2.00 -1.43
CA LYS A 229 24.17 2.32 -0.03
C LYS A 229 23.16 1.60 0.84
N ALA A 230 23.65 0.72 1.72
CA ALA A 230 22.82 -0.02 2.67
C ALA A 230 21.86 0.90 3.44
N CYS A 231 20.64 0.42 3.67
CA CYS A 231 19.62 1.11 4.44
C CYS A 231 18.84 0.10 5.27
N ASP A 232 18.08 0.57 6.27
CA ASP A 232 17.36 -0.32 7.17
C ASP A 232 16.47 -1.29 6.40
N GLY A 233 16.69 -2.59 6.64
CA GLY A 233 15.98 -3.68 5.98
C GLY A 233 16.55 -4.13 4.62
N CYS A 234 17.59 -3.48 4.09
CA CYS A 234 18.28 -3.84 2.85
C CYS A 234 19.80 -3.59 2.96
N ASP A 235 20.55 -4.65 3.28
CA ASP A 235 22.00 -4.58 3.47
C ASP A 235 22.80 -4.76 2.16
N THR A 236 22.16 -5.31 1.12
CA THR A 236 22.79 -5.57 -0.17
C THR A 236 21.95 -5.07 -1.35
N TYR A 237 22.60 -4.87 -2.50
CA TYR A 237 21.92 -4.53 -3.74
C TYR A 237 20.93 -5.63 -4.14
N LEU A 238 21.33 -6.90 -4.04
CA LEU A 238 20.47 -8.05 -4.33
C LEU A 238 19.21 -8.07 -3.44
N MET A 239 19.33 -7.74 -2.15
CA MET A 239 18.17 -7.61 -1.27
C MET A 239 17.21 -6.53 -1.77
N SER A 240 17.72 -5.38 -2.22
CA SER A 240 16.89 -4.30 -2.76
C SER A 240 16.07 -4.76 -3.98
N LEU A 241 16.70 -5.55 -4.87
CA LEU A 241 16.03 -6.15 -6.02
C LEU A 241 14.96 -7.18 -5.62
N GLY A 242 15.22 -7.97 -4.58
CA GLY A 242 14.33 -9.04 -4.13
C GLY A 242 13.13 -8.58 -3.30
N VAL A 243 13.22 -7.44 -2.59
CA VAL A 243 12.11 -6.97 -1.75
C VAL A 243 11.07 -6.18 -2.51
N LEU A 244 11.44 -5.51 -3.60
CA LEU A 244 10.56 -4.60 -4.33
C LEU A 244 9.69 -5.32 -5.37
N ALA A 245 8.48 -4.78 -5.55
CA ALA A 245 7.58 -5.11 -6.64
C ALA A 245 7.38 -3.92 -7.58
N VAL A 246 7.39 -2.71 -7.01
CA VAL A 246 7.19 -1.44 -7.73
C VAL A 246 8.24 -0.45 -7.28
N LEU A 247 8.88 0.20 -8.25
CA LEU A 247 9.79 1.30 -8.02
C LEU A 247 9.03 2.62 -7.96
N LEU A 248 9.47 3.52 -7.10
CA LEU A 248 9.03 4.91 -7.16
C LEU A 248 9.49 5.52 -8.49
N GLY A 249 8.59 6.09 -9.26
CA GLY A 249 8.87 6.68 -10.57
C GLY A 249 9.79 7.89 -10.49
N LYS A 250 10.83 7.91 -11.34
CA LYS A 250 11.57 9.13 -11.71
C LYS A 250 10.87 9.88 -12.85
N ALA A 251 11.23 11.15 -13.07
CA ALA A 251 10.81 11.88 -14.26
C ALA A 251 11.35 11.16 -15.52
N ARG A 252 10.62 11.23 -16.65
CA ARG A 252 10.98 10.46 -17.86
C ARG A 252 12.40 10.76 -18.37
N ASP A 253 12.87 11.99 -18.18
CA ASP A 253 14.20 12.43 -18.64
C ASP A 253 15.34 11.85 -17.78
N ASP A 254 15.07 11.55 -16.50
CA ASP A 254 16.08 10.99 -15.58
C ASP A 254 16.42 9.52 -15.91
N VAL A 255 15.52 8.79 -16.58
CA VAL A 255 15.71 7.36 -16.87
C VAL A 255 16.56 7.15 -18.13
N ARG A 256 16.50 8.07 -19.10
CA ARG A 256 17.34 8.00 -20.31
C ARG A 256 18.80 8.36 -20.03
N ALA A 257 19.05 9.31 -19.13
CA ALA A 257 20.40 9.74 -18.78
C ALA A 257 21.25 8.65 -18.09
N ASP A 258 20.62 7.71 -17.38
CA ASP A 258 21.31 6.63 -16.67
C ASP A 258 21.52 5.38 -17.56
N ALA A 259 20.84 5.25 -18.69
CA ALA A 259 20.92 4.08 -19.60
C ALA A 259 21.98 4.23 -20.72
N GLU A 260 22.54 5.43 -20.94
CA GLU A 260 23.46 5.74 -22.04
C GLU A 260 24.89 6.08 -21.58
N LYS A 261 25.50 5.24 -20.75
CA LYS A 261 26.96 5.18 -20.69
C LYS A 261 27.44 3.78 -21.02
N PRO A 262 27.79 3.50 -22.29
CA PRO A 262 28.67 2.40 -22.60
C PRO A 262 29.98 2.65 -21.87
N GLU A 263 30.46 1.65 -21.12
CA GLU A 263 31.84 1.63 -20.65
C GLU A 263 32.75 1.62 -21.89
N ASN A 264 33.62 2.64 -21.99
CA ASN A 264 34.75 2.66 -22.92
C ASN A 264 35.89 1.79 -22.39
#